data_AF-B1VZK1-F1
#
_entry.id   AF-B1VZK1-F1
#
_cell.length_a   1.000
_cell.length_b   1.000
_cell.length_c   1.000
_cell.angle_alpha   90.00
_cell.angle_beta   90.00
_cell.angle_gamma   90.00
#
_symmetry.space_group_name_H-M   'P 1'
#
loop_
_entity.id
_entity.type
_entity.pdbx_description
1 polymer ?
#
loop_
_entity_poly.entity_id
_entity_poly.type
_entity_poly.pdbx_seq_one_letter_code
_entity_poly.pdbx_strand_id
1 'polypeptide(L)'
;MSNTQPAAVASERTPLKARKVSFAWEKTPLHWVPGDPFTTHTINVLHLLLPAGERWFIHVYRQILPYIHDDRLREDVIGFIGQEAVHSQAHDDVLPHLRELGLDPTPYTAQVDWFFEKLLGDRTLPPGRASQWWLMERVATIAAIEHYTAFLGDWILNADALDRRGADPTMLDLLRWHGAEEVEHRSVAFDVFMHVDGGYRRRVRTWAAAFSALVFLWQRGTRFFMENDPTLLDGKASFKAFHASGKRGTLPSTGAILRSVPSYLSRSYHPSQEGSTAQAVEYLTRSPAALAAETETTKGA
;
A
#
# COMPACT_ATOMS: atom_id res chain seq x y z
N MET A 1 -12.17 -26.74 -17.91
CA MET A 1 -10.74 -26.75 -17.51
C MET A 1 -10.70 -26.51 -16.02
N SER A 2 -10.05 -27.38 -15.25
CA SER A 2 -10.04 -27.34 -13.78
C SER A 2 -9.50 -25.99 -13.29
N ASN A 3 -10.35 -25.17 -12.66
CA ASN A 3 -9.96 -23.98 -11.91
C ASN A 3 -9.39 -24.45 -10.56
N THR A 4 -8.24 -25.10 -10.59
CA THR A 4 -7.53 -25.40 -9.34
C THR A 4 -6.95 -24.08 -8.86
N GLN A 5 -7.54 -23.49 -7.81
CA GLN A 5 -6.99 -22.30 -7.17
C GLN A 5 -5.55 -22.61 -6.73
N PRO A 6 -4.59 -21.69 -6.95
CA PRO A 6 -3.25 -21.83 -6.41
C PRO A 6 -3.34 -21.95 -4.89
N ALA A 7 -2.73 -22.99 -4.33
CA ALA A 7 -2.76 -23.20 -2.88
C ALA A 7 -1.87 -22.18 -2.17
N ALA A 8 -2.38 -21.60 -1.08
CA ALA A 8 -1.60 -20.77 -0.18
C ALA A 8 -0.46 -21.56 0.48
N VAL A 9 0.65 -20.88 0.75
CA VAL A 9 1.71 -21.42 1.61
C VAL A 9 1.27 -21.27 3.06
N ALA A 10 0.91 -22.39 3.71
CA ALA A 10 0.26 -22.37 5.03
C ALA A 10 1.11 -21.73 6.15
N SER A 11 2.45 -21.75 6.06
CA SER A 11 3.35 -21.13 7.03
C SER A 11 3.28 -19.60 7.05
N GLU A 12 2.67 -19.00 6.03
CA GLU A 12 2.66 -17.55 5.83
C GLU A 12 1.43 -16.87 6.44
N ARG A 13 0.52 -17.61 7.08
CA ARG A 13 -0.67 -17.03 7.72
C ARG A 13 -0.43 -16.76 9.20
N THR A 14 -0.69 -15.52 9.63
CA THR A 14 -0.72 -15.10 11.03
C THR A 14 -2.03 -14.37 11.32
N PRO A 15 -2.59 -14.42 12.54
CA PRO A 15 -3.72 -13.57 12.90
C PRO A 15 -3.37 -12.09 12.74
N LEU A 16 -4.20 -11.37 11.99
CA LEU A 16 -4.00 -9.95 11.73
C LEU A 16 -4.52 -9.11 12.90
N LYS A 17 -3.68 -8.20 13.39
CA LYS A 17 -4.00 -7.34 14.54
C LYS A 17 -3.67 -5.90 14.20
N ALA A 18 -4.68 -5.04 14.30
CA ALA A 18 -4.49 -3.59 14.20
C ALA A 18 -3.69 -3.08 15.41
N ARG A 19 -2.60 -2.36 15.14
CA ARG A 19 -1.71 -1.76 16.16
C ARG A 19 -1.96 -0.26 16.14
N LYS A 20 -2.43 0.34 17.24
CA LYS A 20 -2.73 1.78 17.30
C LYS A 20 -1.44 2.62 17.41
N VAL A 21 -0.67 2.67 16.34
CA VAL A 21 0.60 3.40 16.28
C VAL A 21 0.40 4.91 16.17
N SER A 22 1.42 5.66 16.58
CA SER A 22 1.52 7.11 16.40
C SER A 22 2.97 7.50 16.18
N PHE A 23 3.22 8.58 15.44
CA PHE A 23 4.56 9.01 15.06
C PHE A 23 4.77 10.49 15.42
N ALA A 24 5.98 10.83 15.85
CA ALA A 24 6.38 12.19 16.23
C ALA A 24 7.15 12.86 15.08
N TRP A 25 6.47 13.72 14.33
CA TRP A 25 6.96 14.28 13.06
C TRP A 25 7.83 15.52 13.21
N GLU A 26 7.86 16.16 14.39
CA GLU A 26 8.37 17.52 14.59
C GLU A 26 9.84 17.69 14.18
N LYS A 27 10.60 16.58 14.17
CA LYS A 27 12.02 16.56 13.78
C LYS A 27 12.29 15.94 12.41
N THR A 28 11.30 15.35 11.78
CA THR A 28 11.45 14.74 10.45
C THR A 28 11.61 15.86 9.41
N PRO A 29 12.71 15.92 8.65
CA PRO A 29 12.91 17.00 7.69
C PRO A 29 12.11 16.77 6.40
N LEU A 30 11.89 17.82 5.61
CA LEU A 30 11.22 17.73 4.30
C LEU A 30 11.87 16.70 3.38
N HIS A 31 13.22 16.69 3.34
CA HIS A 31 14.02 15.66 2.69
C HIS A 31 14.52 14.67 3.73
N TRP A 32 13.66 13.75 4.12
CA TRP A 32 14.00 12.69 5.06
C TRP A 32 15.00 11.68 4.52
N VAL A 33 15.31 11.67 3.21
CA VAL A 33 16.54 11.07 2.68
C VAL A 33 17.58 12.19 2.43
N PRO A 34 18.65 12.28 3.24
CA PRO A 34 19.62 13.38 3.15
C PRO A 34 20.21 13.56 1.75
N GLY A 35 20.05 14.77 1.19
CA GLY A 35 20.58 15.14 -0.12
C GLY A 35 19.93 14.42 -1.31
N ASP A 36 18.81 13.72 -1.12
CA ASP A 36 18.10 12.98 -2.16
C ASP A 36 16.59 13.35 -2.16
N PRO A 37 16.25 14.59 -2.58
CA PRO A 37 14.86 15.04 -2.67
C PRO A 37 14.03 14.18 -3.62
N PHE A 38 14.64 13.68 -4.70
CA PHE A 38 13.93 12.87 -5.68
C PHE A 38 13.45 11.54 -5.07
N THR A 39 14.32 10.83 -4.34
CA THR A 39 13.93 9.61 -3.62
C THR A 39 12.86 9.92 -2.57
N THR A 40 13.11 10.93 -1.72
CA THR A 40 12.17 11.38 -0.68
C THR A 40 10.77 11.60 -1.27
N HIS A 41 10.68 12.43 -2.31
CA HIS A 41 9.39 12.81 -2.89
C HIS A 41 8.74 11.72 -3.71
N THR A 42 9.53 10.81 -4.30
CA THR A 42 8.96 9.62 -4.96
C THR A 42 8.29 8.70 -3.95
N ILE A 43 8.87 8.55 -2.75
CA ILE A 43 8.28 7.73 -1.68
C ILE A 43 7.13 8.48 -1.01
N ASN A 44 7.22 9.80 -0.81
CA ASN A 44 6.16 10.61 -0.20
C ASN A 44 4.82 10.52 -0.94
N VAL A 45 4.82 10.12 -2.22
CA VAL A 45 3.61 9.81 -2.98
C VAL A 45 2.70 8.83 -2.24
N LEU A 46 3.27 7.89 -1.48
CA LEU A 46 2.53 6.97 -0.62
C LEU A 46 1.54 7.70 0.28
N HIS A 47 1.98 8.78 0.95
CA HIS A 47 1.12 9.57 1.84
C HIS A 47 -0.01 10.30 1.09
N LEU A 48 0.12 10.52 -0.21
CA LEU A 48 -0.94 11.12 -1.02
C LEU A 48 -1.95 10.10 -1.54
N LEU A 49 -1.55 8.84 -1.72
CA LEU A 49 -2.34 7.81 -2.40
C LEU A 49 -3.02 6.85 -1.44
N LEU A 50 -2.26 6.35 -0.46
CA LEU A 50 -2.68 5.28 0.43
C LEU A 50 -3.93 5.64 1.24
N PRO A 51 -4.01 6.80 1.93
CA PRO A 51 -5.16 7.06 2.79
C PRO A 51 -6.52 6.99 2.07
N ALA A 52 -6.61 7.56 0.88
CA ALA A 52 -7.82 7.50 0.06
C ALA A 52 -8.11 6.08 -0.45
N GLY A 53 -7.07 5.34 -0.83
CA GLY A 53 -7.16 3.96 -1.30
C GLY A 53 -7.63 3.00 -0.20
N GLU A 54 -7.02 3.06 0.97
CA GLU A 54 -7.30 2.16 2.10
C GLU A 54 -8.69 2.42 2.69
N ARG A 55 -9.11 3.70 2.79
CA ARG A 55 -10.52 4.05 3.09
C ARG A 55 -11.48 3.42 2.08
N TRP A 56 -11.12 3.43 0.80
CA TRP A 56 -11.91 2.78 -0.25
C TRP A 56 -11.89 1.25 -0.13
N PHE A 57 -10.76 0.63 0.26
CA PHE A 57 -10.68 -0.81 0.52
C PHE A 57 -11.65 -1.21 1.63
N ILE A 58 -11.62 -0.50 2.76
CA ILE A 58 -12.50 -0.72 3.91
C ILE A 58 -13.97 -0.60 3.48
N HIS A 59 -14.33 0.42 2.70
CA HIS A 59 -15.69 0.60 2.19
C HIS A 59 -16.16 -0.59 1.35
N VAL A 60 -15.36 -1.01 0.37
CA VAL A 60 -15.68 -2.12 -0.52
C VAL A 60 -15.72 -3.45 0.25
N TYR A 61 -14.82 -3.67 1.20
CA TYR A 61 -14.79 -4.91 1.96
C TYR A 61 -15.90 -5.03 3.00
N ARG A 62 -16.39 -3.91 3.54
CA ARG A 62 -17.66 -3.93 4.29
C ARG A 62 -18.84 -4.38 3.43
N GLN A 63 -18.86 -4.04 2.14
CA GLN A 63 -19.88 -4.51 1.21
C GLN A 63 -19.69 -5.99 0.83
N ILE A 64 -18.45 -6.52 0.83
CA ILE A 64 -18.18 -7.91 0.45
C ILE A 64 -18.33 -8.92 1.59
N LEU A 65 -18.17 -8.49 2.85
CA LEU A 65 -18.24 -9.36 4.04
C LEU A 65 -19.46 -10.31 4.07
N PRO A 66 -20.69 -9.89 3.71
CA PRO A 66 -21.86 -10.78 3.69
C PRO A 66 -21.78 -11.92 2.66
N TYR A 67 -20.88 -11.81 1.67
CA TYR A 67 -20.67 -12.80 0.60
C TYR A 67 -19.52 -13.77 0.92
N ILE A 68 -18.83 -13.58 2.04
CA ILE A 68 -17.76 -14.47 2.49
C ILE A 68 -18.36 -15.52 3.44
N HIS A 69 -18.31 -16.78 3.02
CA HIS A 69 -18.87 -17.92 3.75
C HIS A 69 -17.79 -18.79 4.42
N ASP A 70 -16.52 -18.49 4.17
CA ASP A 70 -15.39 -19.07 4.89
C ASP A 70 -15.13 -18.20 6.14
N ASP A 71 -15.37 -18.77 7.32
CA ASP A 71 -15.23 -18.06 8.60
C ASP A 71 -13.80 -17.55 8.83
N ARG A 72 -12.78 -18.27 8.33
CA ARG A 72 -11.38 -17.91 8.47
C ARG A 72 -11.02 -16.74 7.56
N LEU A 73 -11.44 -16.78 6.31
CA LEU A 73 -11.26 -15.65 5.38
C LEU A 73 -12.01 -14.41 5.89
N ARG A 74 -13.19 -14.62 6.48
CA ARG A 74 -13.98 -13.53 7.07
C ARG A 74 -13.25 -12.88 8.25
N GLU A 75 -12.61 -13.67 9.11
CA GLU A 75 -11.75 -13.17 10.20
C GLU A 75 -10.56 -12.37 9.65
N ASP A 76 -9.87 -12.91 8.63
CA ASP A 76 -8.73 -12.24 7.99
C ASP A 76 -9.15 -10.89 7.38
N VAL A 77 -10.31 -10.82 6.72
CA VAL A 77 -10.84 -9.55 6.18
C VAL A 77 -11.18 -8.53 7.27
N ILE A 78 -11.65 -8.98 8.44
CA ILE A 78 -11.90 -8.08 9.57
C ILE A 78 -10.59 -7.54 10.14
N GLY A 79 -9.57 -8.39 10.27
CA GLY A 79 -8.24 -7.98 10.70
C GLY A 79 -7.60 -6.99 9.73
N PHE A 80 -7.68 -7.29 8.43
CA PHE A 80 -7.28 -6.40 7.33
C PHE A 80 -7.96 -5.03 7.45
N ILE A 81 -9.30 -4.97 7.53
CA ILE A 81 -10.04 -3.70 7.74
C ILE A 81 -9.54 -2.91 8.95
N GLY A 82 -9.13 -3.61 10.01
CA GLY A 82 -8.56 -2.99 11.19
C GLY A 82 -7.19 -2.37 10.96
N GLN A 83 -6.28 -3.08 10.29
CA GLN A 83 -4.93 -2.61 9.96
C GLN A 83 -4.98 -1.42 9.00
N GLU A 84 -5.73 -1.55 7.90
CA GLU A 84 -5.96 -0.50 6.90
C GLU A 84 -6.49 0.81 7.49
N ALA A 85 -7.34 0.72 8.50
CA ALA A 85 -7.87 1.91 9.17
C ALA A 85 -6.77 2.68 9.92
N VAL A 86 -5.79 1.95 10.48
CA VAL A 86 -4.63 2.56 11.14
C VAL A 86 -3.61 3.05 10.10
N HIS A 87 -3.35 2.28 9.04
CA HIS A 87 -2.47 2.70 7.94
C HIS A 87 -2.90 4.05 7.38
N SER A 88 -4.21 4.18 7.09
CA SER A 88 -4.76 5.39 6.49
C SER A 88 -4.54 6.59 7.39
N GLN A 89 -4.75 6.42 8.71
CA GLN A 89 -4.56 7.49 9.68
C GLN A 89 -3.08 7.87 9.79
N ALA A 90 -2.19 6.88 9.92
CA ALA A 90 -0.76 7.12 10.06
C ALA A 90 -0.16 7.84 8.86
N HIS A 91 -0.59 7.50 7.64
CA HIS A 91 -0.16 8.20 6.43
C HIS A 91 -0.76 9.60 6.29
N ASP A 92 -2.04 9.80 6.67
CA ASP A 92 -2.68 11.13 6.68
C ASP A 92 -2.00 12.08 7.67
N ASP A 93 -1.51 11.58 8.81
CA ASP A 93 -0.83 12.37 9.85
C ASP A 93 0.49 13.00 9.36
N VAL A 94 1.06 12.52 8.26
CA VAL A 94 2.25 13.12 7.62
C VAL A 94 1.90 14.41 6.86
N LEU A 95 0.66 14.54 6.37
CA LEU A 95 0.27 15.63 5.47
C LEU A 95 0.27 17.02 6.13
N PRO A 96 -0.20 17.21 7.38
CA PRO A 96 -0.03 18.47 8.10
C PRO A 96 1.43 18.89 8.23
N HIS A 97 2.32 17.94 8.53
CA HIS A 97 3.75 18.19 8.67
C HIS A 97 4.41 18.65 7.36
N LEU A 98 4.06 18.03 6.22
CA LEU A 98 4.51 18.50 4.91
C LEU A 98 4.07 19.96 4.64
N ARG A 99 2.85 20.31 5.04
CA ARG A 99 2.32 21.67 4.91
C ARG A 99 3.09 22.66 5.79
N GLU A 100 3.42 22.30 7.02
CA GLU A 100 4.25 23.11 7.92
C GLU A 100 5.65 23.36 7.36
N LEU A 101 6.19 22.39 6.62
CA LEU A 101 7.46 22.50 5.90
C LEU A 101 7.35 23.27 4.57
N GLY A 102 6.19 23.86 4.27
CA GLY A 102 5.96 24.71 3.10
C GLY A 102 5.53 23.98 1.84
N LEU A 103 5.16 22.69 1.94
CA LEU A 103 4.67 21.89 0.82
C LEU A 103 3.23 21.47 1.08
N ASP A 104 2.27 22.15 0.46
CA ASP A 104 0.84 21.84 0.64
C ASP A 104 0.38 20.65 -0.23
N PRO A 105 0.01 19.49 0.35
CA PRO A 105 -0.40 18.32 -0.42
C PRO A 105 -1.87 18.37 -0.89
N THR A 106 -2.64 19.37 -0.45
CA THR A 106 -4.10 19.46 -0.65
C THR A 106 -4.55 19.37 -2.12
N PRO A 107 -3.91 20.06 -3.09
CA PRO A 107 -4.35 19.99 -4.49
C PRO A 107 -4.25 18.59 -5.09
N TYR A 108 -3.26 17.80 -4.67
CA TYR A 108 -3.07 16.45 -5.17
C TYR A 108 -3.97 15.46 -4.45
N THR A 109 -4.06 15.52 -3.12
CA THR A 109 -4.96 14.64 -2.33
C THR A 109 -6.42 14.79 -2.76
N ALA A 110 -6.90 16.02 -3.00
CA ALA A 110 -8.26 16.25 -3.51
C ALA A 110 -8.53 15.55 -4.87
N GLN A 111 -7.52 15.44 -5.73
CA GLN A 111 -7.63 14.70 -6.98
C GLN A 111 -7.71 13.19 -6.76
N VAL A 112 -6.91 12.67 -5.82
CA VAL A 112 -6.87 11.25 -5.47
C VAL A 112 -8.18 10.84 -4.81
N ASP A 113 -8.70 11.63 -3.86
CA ASP A 113 -10.01 11.43 -3.25
C ASP A 113 -11.10 11.39 -4.33
N TRP A 114 -11.10 12.34 -5.27
CA TRP A 114 -12.04 12.33 -6.38
C TRP A 114 -11.93 11.06 -7.24
N PHE A 115 -10.72 10.57 -7.50
CA PHE A 115 -10.51 9.33 -8.26
C PHE A 115 -11.14 8.13 -7.55
N PHE A 116 -10.88 7.95 -6.26
CA PHE A 116 -11.45 6.83 -5.49
C PHE A 116 -12.96 6.97 -5.28
N GLU A 117 -13.47 8.17 -5.01
CA GLU A 117 -14.89 8.41 -4.76
C GLU A 117 -15.75 8.34 -6.02
N LYS A 118 -15.27 8.89 -7.15
CA LYS A 118 -16.10 9.06 -8.36
C LYS A 118 -15.84 7.98 -9.39
N LEU A 119 -14.58 7.61 -9.62
CA LEU A 119 -14.26 6.62 -10.64
C LEU A 119 -14.44 5.19 -10.10
N LEU A 120 -13.97 4.95 -8.87
CA LEU A 120 -13.97 3.65 -8.21
C LEU A 120 -15.05 3.49 -7.13
N GLY A 121 -15.76 4.56 -6.79
CA GLY A 121 -16.77 4.55 -5.73
C GLY A 121 -18.06 3.86 -6.12
N ASP A 122 -19.08 4.05 -5.29
CA ASP A 122 -20.41 3.50 -5.54
C ASP A 122 -21.03 4.13 -6.79
N ARG A 123 -21.72 3.31 -7.58
CA ARG A 123 -22.41 3.73 -8.79
C ARG A 123 -23.90 3.43 -8.66
N THR A 124 -24.73 4.35 -9.15
CA THR A 124 -26.18 4.14 -9.27
C THR A 124 -26.45 3.12 -10.38
N LEU A 125 -26.37 1.84 -10.05
CA LEU A 125 -26.63 0.72 -10.95
C LEU A 125 -27.91 -0.02 -10.52
N PRO A 126 -28.68 -0.57 -11.46
CA PRO A 126 -29.85 -1.37 -11.12
C PRO A 126 -29.42 -2.60 -10.29
N PRO A 127 -30.22 -3.02 -9.29
CA PRO A 127 -29.96 -4.23 -8.52
C PRO A 127 -29.78 -5.46 -9.41
N GLY A 128 -28.89 -6.36 -9.01
CA GLY A 128 -28.64 -7.63 -9.69
C GLY A 128 -27.29 -7.64 -10.40
N ARG A 129 -27.26 -8.13 -11.64
CA ARG A 129 -26.00 -8.46 -12.35
C ARG A 129 -25.06 -7.26 -12.50
N ALA A 130 -25.58 -6.06 -12.73
CA ALA A 130 -24.76 -4.86 -12.93
C ALA A 130 -24.06 -4.41 -11.64
N SER A 131 -24.81 -4.31 -10.53
CA SER A 131 -24.25 -3.93 -9.23
C SER A 131 -23.29 -4.98 -8.69
N GLN A 132 -23.62 -6.27 -8.82
CA GLN A 132 -22.72 -7.38 -8.48
C GLN A 132 -21.43 -7.35 -9.31
N TRP A 133 -21.55 -7.18 -10.63
CA TRP A 133 -20.39 -7.08 -11.50
C TRP A 133 -19.47 -5.92 -11.08
N TRP A 134 -20.03 -4.75 -10.77
CA TRP A 134 -19.23 -3.61 -10.32
C TRP A 134 -18.56 -3.84 -8.96
N LEU A 135 -19.22 -4.53 -8.02
CA LEU A 135 -18.58 -4.94 -6.78
C LEU A 135 -17.39 -5.87 -7.05
N MET A 136 -17.54 -6.87 -7.94
CA MET A 136 -16.43 -7.78 -8.29
C MET A 136 -15.28 -7.06 -9.03
N GLU A 137 -15.58 -6.05 -9.85
CA GLU A 137 -14.54 -5.18 -10.45
C GLU A 137 -13.69 -4.50 -9.39
N ARG A 138 -14.32 -3.95 -8.35
CA ARG A 138 -13.63 -3.24 -7.28
C ARG A 138 -12.80 -4.22 -6.42
N VAL A 139 -13.37 -5.35 -6.03
CA VAL A 139 -12.62 -6.41 -5.31
C VAL A 139 -11.39 -6.88 -6.10
N ALA A 140 -11.55 -7.14 -7.40
CA ALA A 140 -10.42 -7.53 -8.26
C ALA A 140 -9.40 -6.41 -8.50
N THR A 141 -9.80 -5.14 -8.33
CA THR A 141 -8.91 -3.99 -8.39
C THR A 141 -8.12 -3.85 -7.09
N ILE A 142 -8.75 -4.05 -5.93
CA ILE A 142 -8.07 -4.07 -4.63
C ILE A 142 -7.00 -5.16 -4.62
N ALA A 143 -7.36 -6.40 -4.99
CA ALA A 143 -6.40 -7.50 -5.10
C ALA A 143 -5.20 -7.24 -6.03
N ALA A 144 -5.34 -6.31 -6.99
CA ALA A 144 -4.24 -5.90 -7.86
C ALA A 144 -3.40 -4.78 -7.25
N ILE A 145 -4.00 -3.84 -6.51
CA ILE A 145 -3.27 -2.78 -5.79
C ILE A 145 -2.48 -3.39 -4.63
N GLU A 146 -3.12 -4.29 -3.88
CA GLU A 146 -2.54 -5.01 -2.73
C GLU A 146 -1.32 -5.85 -3.09
N HIS A 147 -1.28 -6.36 -4.32
CA HIS A 147 -0.06 -7.01 -4.82
C HIS A 147 1.13 -6.05 -4.86
N TYR A 148 0.90 -4.80 -5.25
CA TYR A 148 1.96 -3.80 -5.35
C TYR A 148 2.30 -3.18 -4.00
N THR A 149 1.34 -3.01 -3.08
CA THR A 149 1.64 -2.57 -1.71
C THR A 149 2.45 -3.63 -0.98
N ALA A 150 2.10 -4.92 -1.09
CA ALA A 150 2.91 -6.03 -0.58
C ALA A 150 4.33 -6.07 -1.19
N PHE A 151 4.47 -5.85 -2.51
CA PHE A 151 5.77 -5.73 -3.16
C PHE A 151 6.60 -4.55 -2.61
N LEU A 152 5.98 -3.40 -2.39
CA LEU A 152 6.65 -2.23 -1.81
C LEU A 152 6.97 -2.44 -0.33
N GLY A 153 6.12 -3.14 0.41
CA GLY A 153 6.30 -3.54 1.79
C GLY A 153 7.51 -4.46 1.97
N ASP A 154 7.61 -5.51 1.16
CA ASP A 154 8.81 -6.35 1.11
C ASP A 154 10.06 -5.55 0.71
N TRP A 155 9.95 -4.66 -0.28
CA TRP A 155 11.08 -3.83 -0.69
C TRP A 155 11.59 -2.92 0.44
N ILE A 156 10.71 -2.21 1.16
CA ILE A 156 11.14 -1.24 2.18
C ILE A 156 11.75 -1.92 3.42
N LEU A 157 11.30 -3.13 3.76
CA LEU A 157 11.92 -3.96 4.80
C LEU A 157 13.37 -4.34 4.45
N ASN A 158 13.68 -4.43 3.16
CA ASN A 158 14.99 -4.82 2.64
C ASN A 158 15.79 -3.63 2.05
N ALA A 159 15.36 -2.40 2.27
CA ALA A 159 15.94 -1.19 1.67
C ALA A 159 17.16 -0.63 2.44
N ASP A 160 18.20 -1.45 2.69
CA ASP A 160 19.38 -1.07 3.48
C ASP A 160 20.11 0.20 2.98
N ALA A 161 19.91 0.56 1.71
CA ALA A 161 20.49 1.76 1.13
C ALA A 161 19.93 3.05 1.74
N LEU A 162 18.70 3.03 2.27
CA LEU A 162 18.11 4.15 2.99
C LEU A 162 18.78 4.32 4.36
N ASP A 163 19.03 3.23 5.09
CA ASP A 163 19.74 3.28 6.38
C ASP A 163 21.17 3.80 6.21
N ARG A 164 21.90 3.28 5.21
CA ARG A 164 23.28 3.73 4.90
C ARG A 164 23.35 5.21 4.52
N ARG A 165 22.24 5.80 4.06
CA ARG A 165 22.15 7.22 3.72
C ARG A 165 21.69 8.09 4.88
N GLY A 166 21.39 7.51 6.03
CA GLY A 166 20.89 8.23 7.20
C GLY A 166 19.48 8.78 6.97
N ALA A 167 18.62 8.01 6.30
CA ALA A 167 17.22 8.36 6.19
C ALA A 167 16.56 8.48 7.58
N ASP A 168 15.61 9.41 7.71
CA ASP A 168 14.96 9.73 8.99
C ASP A 168 14.33 8.49 9.63
N PRO A 169 14.65 8.20 10.91
CA PRO A 169 14.19 6.97 11.56
C PRO A 169 12.67 6.95 11.79
N THR A 170 12.02 8.10 12.03
CA THR A 170 10.56 8.15 12.22
C THR A 170 9.85 7.79 10.91
N MET A 171 10.27 8.39 9.80
CA MET A 171 9.71 8.09 8.48
C MET A 171 9.97 6.63 8.08
N LEU A 172 11.18 6.11 8.31
CA LEU A 172 11.48 4.71 8.04
C LEU A 172 10.65 3.76 8.90
N ASP A 173 10.38 4.10 10.17
CA ASP A 173 9.55 3.27 11.03
C ASP A 173 8.11 3.19 10.51
N LEU A 174 7.50 4.31 10.12
CA LEU A 174 6.17 4.30 9.50
C LEU A 174 6.13 3.42 8.25
N LEU A 175 7.07 3.63 7.32
CA LEU A 175 7.08 2.93 6.04
C LEU A 175 7.31 1.43 6.21
N ARG A 176 8.17 1.02 7.15
CA ARG A 176 8.48 -0.39 7.42
C ARG A 176 7.43 -1.06 8.30
N TRP A 177 6.82 -0.34 9.24
CA TRP A 177 5.68 -0.86 10.01
C TRP A 177 4.53 -1.17 9.07
N HIS A 178 4.13 -0.21 8.24
CA HIS A 178 3.10 -0.43 7.23
C HIS A 178 3.54 -1.54 6.27
N GLY A 179 4.76 -1.46 5.72
CA GLY A 179 5.28 -2.49 4.82
C GLY A 179 5.32 -3.91 5.42
N ALA A 180 5.54 -4.06 6.72
CA ALA A 180 5.44 -5.34 7.40
C ALA A 180 4.00 -5.84 7.49
N GLU A 181 3.04 -4.98 7.83
CA GLU A 181 1.61 -5.35 7.84
C GLU A 181 1.11 -5.69 6.43
N GLU A 182 1.58 -4.98 5.38
CA GLU A 182 1.33 -5.33 3.98
C GLU A 182 1.80 -6.75 3.63
N VAL A 183 2.94 -7.17 4.18
CA VAL A 183 3.43 -8.54 4.03
C VAL A 183 2.60 -9.51 4.88
N GLU A 184 2.20 -9.17 6.11
CA GLU A 184 1.33 -10.02 6.95
C GLU A 184 0.01 -10.35 6.25
N HIS A 185 -0.62 -9.37 5.58
CA HIS A 185 -1.95 -9.52 4.98
C HIS A 185 -1.97 -9.70 3.46
N ARG A 186 -0.82 -9.79 2.79
CA ARG A 186 -0.66 -9.84 1.32
C ARG A 186 -1.57 -10.80 0.56
N SER A 187 -2.05 -11.86 1.20
CA SER A 187 -2.94 -12.86 0.58
C SER A 187 -4.42 -12.50 0.69
N VAL A 188 -4.83 -11.72 1.69
CA VAL A 188 -6.25 -11.51 2.04
C VAL A 188 -7.05 -10.99 0.85
N ALA A 189 -6.59 -9.93 0.20
CA ALA A 189 -7.30 -9.34 -0.92
C ALA A 189 -7.44 -10.28 -2.12
N PHE A 190 -6.39 -11.06 -2.39
CA PHE A 190 -6.40 -12.07 -3.43
C PHE A 190 -7.35 -13.21 -3.10
N ASP A 191 -7.33 -13.69 -1.86
CA ASP A 191 -8.18 -14.78 -1.38
C ASP A 191 -9.66 -14.39 -1.40
N VAL A 192 -9.98 -13.14 -1.01
CA VAL A 192 -11.32 -12.57 -1.20
C VAL A 192 -11.73 -12.62 -2.66
N PHE A 193 -10.89 -12.10 -3.57
CA PHE A 193 -11.19 -12.12 -5.00
C PHE A 193 -11.42 -13.54 -5.54
N MET A 194 -10.56 -14.49 -5.15
CA MET A 194 -10.67 -15.89 -5.56
C MET A 194 -11.89 -16.59 -4.98
N HIS A 195 -12.33 -16.21 -3.78
CA HIS A 195 -13.53 -16.71 -3.11
C HIS A 195 -14.82 -16.24 -3.77
N VAL A 196 -14.91 -14.97 -4.17
CA VAL A 196 -16.17 -14.37 -4.66
C VAL A 196 -16.31 -14.31 -6.20
N ASP A 197 -15.21 -14.30 -6.96
CA ASP A 197 -15.23 -14.23 -8.44
C ASP A 197 -14.22 -15.18 -9.09
N GLY A 198 -12.93 -15.07 -8.76
CA GLY A 198 -11.84 -15.90 -9.28
C GLY A 198 -11.63 -15.85 -10.80
N GLY A 199 -12.28 -14.91 -11.50
CA GLY A 199 -12.27 -14.84 -12.96
C GLY A 199 -10.94 -14.33 -13.51
N TYR A 200 -10.14 -15.21 -14.12
CA TYR A 200 -8.81 -14.84 -14.66
C TYR A 200 -8.85 -13.64 -15.64
N ARG A 201 -9.87 -13.55 -16.50
CA ARG A 201 -10.03 -12.39 -17.42
C ARG A 201 -10.24 -11.08 -16.67
N ARG A 202 -11.00 -11.10 -15.56
CA ARG A 202 -11.22 -9.93 -14.72
C ARG A 202 -9.91 -9.55 -14.03
N ARG A 203 -9.26 -10.51 -13.37
CA ARG A 203 -7.96 -10.35 -12.71
C ARG A 203 -6.94 -9.64 -13.61
N VAL A 204 -6.73 -10.14 -14.83
CA VAL A 204 -5.75 -9.54 -15.76
C VAL A 204 -6.15 -8.12 -16.17
N ARG A 205 -7.43 -7.88 -16.47
CA ARG A 205 -7.92 -6.57 -16.91
C ARG A 205 -7.88 -5.53 -15.79
N THR A 206 -8.34 -5.88 -14.59
CA THR A 206 -8.30 -4.98 -13.42
C THR A 206 -6.88 -4.72 -12.99
N TRP A 207 -6.00 -5.72 -13.05
CA TRP A 207 -4.56 -5.53 -12.87
C TRP A 207 -3.95 -4.55 -13.87
N ALA A 208 -4.24 -4.70 -15.17
CA ALA A 208 -3.68 -3.81 -16.18
C ALA A 208 -4.14 -2.37 -15.98
N ALA A 209 -5.42 -2.18 -15.61
CA ALA A 209 -5.98 -0.87 -15.28
C ALA A 209 -5.35 -0.28 -13.99
N ALA A 210 -5.29 -1.07 -12.92
CA ALA A 210 -4.72 -0.67 -11.64
C ALA A 210 -3.23 -0.32 -11.78
N PHE A 211 -2.43 -1.17 -12.43
CA PHE A 211 -1.01 -0.90 -12.66
C PHE A 211 -0.81 0.37 -13.48
N SER A 212 -1.58 0.57 -14.55
CA SER A 212 -1.50 1.77 -15.38
C SER A 212 -1.87 3.03 -14.60
N ALA A 213 -2.92 2.96 -13.78
CA ALA A 213 -3.35 4.05 -12.91
C ALA A 213 -2.29 4.36 -11.84
N LEU A 214 -1.74 3.34 -11.18
CA LEU A 214 -0.68 3.49 -10.18
C LEU A 214 0.56 4.15 -10.78
N VAL A 215 1.06 3.67 -11.93
CA VAL A 215 2.22 4.29 -12.61
C VAL A 215 1.94 5.75 -12.96
N PHE A 216 0.76 6.05 -13.49
CA PHE A 216 0.37 7.41 -13.84
C PHE A 216 0.30 8.33 -12.61
N LEU A 217 -0.40 7.89 -11.56
CA LEU A 217 -0.52 8.65 -10.30
C LEU A 217 0.86 8.83 -9.67
N TRP A 218 1.70 7.80 -9.63
CA TRP A 218 3.05 7.91 -9.06
C TRP A 218 3.93 8.92 -9.76
N GLN A 219 3.95 8.87 -11.10
CA GLN A 219 4.69 9.83 -11.91
C GLN A 219 4.18 11.25 -11.65
N ARG A 220 2.85 11.43 -11.61
CA ARG A 220 2.23 12.74 -11.38
C ARG A 220 2.48 13.25 -9.97
N GLY A 221 2.44 12.38 -8.95
CA GLY A 221 2.68 12.72 -7.55
C GLY A 221 4.13 13.11 -7.31
N THR A 222 5.06 12.32 -7.87
CA THR A 222 6.49 12.65 -7.83
C THR A 222 6.74 14.00 -8.51
N ARG A 223 6.13 14.24 -9.68
CA ARG A 223 6.22 15.53 -10.38
C ARG A 223 5.66 16.66 -9.54
N PHE A 224 4.48 16.47 -8.95
CA PHE A 224 3.83 17.45 -8.07
C PHE A 224 4.75 17.84 -6.91
N PHE A 225 5.27 16.87 -6.16
CA PHE A 225 6.19 17.15 -5.05
C PHE A 225 7.45 17.88 -5.52
N MET A 226 8.10 17.40 -6.59
CA MET A 226 9.31 18.03 -7.11
C MET A 226 9.07 19.48 -7.57
N GLU A 227 7.94 19.77 -8.23
CA GLU A 227 7.61 21.11 -8.73
C GLU A 227 7.15 22.08 -7.62
N ASN A 228 6.67 21.57 -6.48
CA ASN A 228 6.13 22.37 -5.38
C ASN A 228 7.02 22.36 -4.12
N ASP A 229 8.20 21.78 -4.20
CA ASP A 229 9.18 21.80 -3.11
C ASP A 229 9.77 23.21 -2.96
N PRO A 230 9.58 23.90 -1.81
CA PRO A 230 10.05 25.26 -1.61
C PRO A 230 11.57 25.41 -1.57
N THR A 231 12.31 24.31 -1.46
CA THR A 231 13.77 24.29 -1.39
C THR A 231 14.44 24.03 -2.76
N LEU A 232 13.66 23.67 -3.78
CA LEU A 232 14.16 23.37 -5.12
C LEU A 232 13.85 24.52 -6.09
N LEU A 233 14.87 25.06 -6.75
CA LEU A 233 14.69 26.14 -7.74
C LEU A 233 14.04 25.67 -9.05
N ASP A 234 14.32 24.44 -9.48
CA ASP A 234 13.87 23.83 -10.75
C ASP A 234 13.57 22.33 -10.56
N GLY A 235 12.86 21.99 -9.48
CA GLY A 235 12.57 20.60 -9.14
C GLY A 235 11.78 19.90 -10.25
N LYS A 236 12.38 18.87 -10.86
CA LYS A 236 11.78 18.12 -11.96
C LYS A 236 11.86 16.63 -11.71
N ALA A 237 10.72 15.96 -11.84
CA ALA A 237 10.70 14.51 -11.88
C ALA A 237 11.37 14.01 -13.17
N SER A 238 12.17 12.95 -13.07
CA SER A 238 12.92 12.40 -14.20
C SER A 238 12.97 10.88 -14.15
N PHE A 239 12.67 10.24 -15.27
CA PHE A 239 12.84 8.79 -15.42
C PHE A 239 14.30 8.36 -15.22
N LYS A 240 15.27 9.20 -15.63
CA LYS A 240 16.70 8.96 -15.40
C LYS A 240 17.02 8.97 -13.90
N ALA A 241 16.43 9.90 -13.14
CA ALA A 241 16.60 9.98 -11.70
C ALA A 241 15.98 8.74 -11.02
N PHE A 242 14.78 8.33 -11.42
CA PHE A 242 14.13 7.11 -10.94
C PHE A 242 15.00 5.87 -11.17
N HIS A 243 15.49 5.68 -12.39
CA HIS A 243 16.35 4.55 -12.72
C HIS A 243 17.68 4.60 -11.94
N ALA A 244 18.26 5.79 -11.74
CA ALA A 244 19.47 5.96 -10.95
C ALA A 244 19.25 5.66 -9.47
N SER A 245 18.15 6.11 -8.86
CA SER A 245 17.76 5.78 -7.48
C SER A 245 17.52 4.28 -7.31
N GLY A 246 16.89 3.64 -8.30
CA GLY A 246 16.75 2.19 -8.34
C GLY A 246 18.08 1.43 -8.33
N LYS A 247 19.10 1.92 -9.06
CA LYS A 247 20.46 1.36 -9.01
C LYS A 247 21.16 1.60 -7.67
N ARG A 248 20.86 2.70 -6.99
CA ARG A 248 21.38 3.00 -5.65
C ARG A 248 20.70 2.21 -4.54
N GLY A 249 19.58 1.54 -4.85
CA GLY A 249 18.76 0.81 -3.88
C GLY A 249 17.85 1.70 -3.04
N THR A 250 17.73 2.99 -3.36
CA THR A 250 16.89 3.93 -2.60
C THR A 250 15.45 3.97 -3.11
N LEU A 251 15.18 3.39 -4.28
CA LEU A 251 13.86 3.09 -4.81
C LEU A 251 13.83 1.65 -5.35
N PRO A 252 12.65 1.04 -5.57
CA PRO A 252 12.57 -0.22 -6.29
C PRO A 252 13.22 -0.11 -7.67
N SER A 253 14.08 -1.08 -8.02
CA SER A 253 14.70 -1.07 -9.34
C SER A 253 13.68 -1.33 -10.45
N THR A 254 13.87 -0.72 -11.63
CA THR A 254 13.02 -0.98 -12.80
C THR A 254 12.95 -2.47 -13.15
N GLY A 255 14.05 -3.21 -12.94
CA GLY A 255 14.09 -4.65 -13.15
C GLY A 255 13.30 -5.45 -12.11
N ALA A 256 13.18 -4.97 -10.87
CA ALA A 256 12.32 -5.59 -9.86
C ALA A 256 10.84 -5.38 -10.19
N ILE A 257 10.45 -4.17 -10.56
CA ILE A 257 9.07 -3.85 -10.99
C ILE A 257 8.67 -4.68 -12.21
N LEU A 258 9.54 -4.82 -13.22
CA LEU A 258 9.23 -5.64 -14.40
C LEU A 258 9.13 -7.13 -14.08
N ARG A 259 9.82 -7.62 -13.04
CA ARG A 259 9.77 -9.01 -12.61
C ARG A 259 8.51 -9.34 -11.81
N SER A 260 7.86 -8.39 -11.14
CA SER A 260 6.60 -8.63 -10.43
C SER A 260 5.41 -8.84 -11.38
N VAL A 261 5.46 -8.23 -12.58
CA VAL A 261 4.41 -8.36 -13.61
C VAL A 261 4.09 -9.81 -13.99
N PRO A 262 5.05 -10.64 -14.46
CA PRO A 262 4.75 -12.03 -14.83
C PRO A 262 4.33 -12.88 -13.63
N SER A 263 4.80 -12.57 -12.41
CA SER A 263 4.38 -13.26 -11.19
C SER A 263 2.88 -13.13 -10.98
N TYR A 264 2.34 -11.89 -10.91
CA TYR A 264 0.90 -11.69 -10.70
C TYR A 264 0.04 -12.23 -11.86
N LEU A 265 0.56 -12.28 -13.08
CA LEU A 265 -0.19 -12.81 -14.22
C LEU A 265 -0.16 -14.34 -14.30
N SER A 266 0.69 -15.01 -13.53
CA SER A 266 0.73 -16.48 -13.53
C SER A 266 -0.58 -17.08 -12.99
N ARG A 267 -1.04 -18.16 -13.64
CA ARG A 267 -2.20 -18.94 -13.18
C ARG A 267 -1.92 -19.71 -11.89
N SER A 268 -0.66 -19.97 -11.56
CA SER A 268 -0.22 -20.65 -10.34
C SER A 268 0.19 -19.68 -9.23
N TYR A 269 0.01 -18.38 -9.43
CA TYR A 269 0.41 -17.35 -8.47
C TYR A 269 -0.51 -17.32 -7.26
N HIS A 270 0.12 -17.22 -6.09
CA HIS A 270 -0.52 -16.89 -4.83
C HIS A 270 0.36 -15.86 -4.08
N PRO A 271 -0.19 -14.76 -3.54
CA PRO A 271 0.62 -13.72 -2.88
C PRO A 271 1.46 -14.20 -1.70
N SER A 272 1.07 -15.28 -1.04
CA SER A 272 1.89 -15.91 0.02
C SER A 272 3.31 -16.26 -0.42
N GLN A 273 3.59 -16.34 -1.72
CA GLN A 273 4.93 -16.61 -2.28
C GLN A 273 5.84 -15.36 -2.29
N GLU A 274 5.29 -14.17 -2.07
CA GLU A 274 6.01 -12.90 -2.07
C GLU A 274 6.35 -12.50 -0.62
N GLY A 275 7.56 -12.00 -0.37
CA GLY A 275 8.00 -11.61 0.98
C GLY A 275 8.02 -12.76 2.01
N SER A 276 8.21 -12.41 3.28
CA SER A 276 8.27 -13.38 4.38
C SER A 276 7.47 -12.91 5.59
N THR A 277 6.46 -13.71 6.00
CA THR A 277 5.69 -13.42 7.23
C THR A 277 6.60 -13.43 8.45
N ALA A 278 7.60 -14.31 8.51
CA ALA A 278 8.55 -14.34 9.62
C ALA A 278 9.34 -13.04 9.75
N GLN A 279 9.84 -12.49 8.63
CA GLN A 279 10.56 -11.21 8.61
C GLN A 279 9.64 -10.03 9.00
N ALA A 280 8.41 -10.02 8.50
CA ALA A 280 7.42 -8.99 8.81
C ALA A 280 7.09 -8.97 10.31
N VAL A 281 6.75 -10.13 10.87
CA VAL A 281 6.48 -10.29 12.31
C VAL A 281 7.71 -9.90 13.14
N GLU A 282 8.91 -10.33 12.75
CA GLU A 282 10.16 -9.92 13.42
C GLU A 282 10.32 -8.40 13.43
N TYR A 283 10.10 -7.72 12.30
CA TYR A 283 10.15 -6.25 12.25
C TYR A 283 9.14 -5.61 13.21
N LEU A 284 7.91 -6.12 13.24
CA LEU A 284 6.85 -5.57 14.08
C LEU A 284 7.18 -5.69 15.58
N THR A 285 7.95 -6.70 16.00
CA THR A 285 8.44 -6.80 17.39
C THR A 285 9.53 -5.78 17.77
N ARG A 286 10.12 -5.10 16.80
CA ARG A 286 11.19 -4.10 17.01
C ARG A 286 10.84 -2.69 16.54
N SER A 287 9.69 -2.50 15.89
CA SER A 287 9.19 -1.19 15.49
C SER A 287 8.95 -0.32 16.74
N PRO A 288 9.63 0.84 16.87
CA PRO A 288 9.38 1.77 17.98
C PRO A 288 7.90 2.12 18.14
N ALA A 289 7.20 2.42 17.05
CA ALA A 289 5.79 2.79 17.08
C ALA A 289 4.89 1.61 17.50
N ALA A 290 5.16 0.39 17.00
CA ALA A 290 4.40 -0.80 17.40
C ALA A 290 4.58 -1.13 18.89
N LEU A 291 5.81 -1.07 19.40
CA LEU A 291 6.13 -1.32 20.81
C LEU A 291 5.48 -0.29 21.74
N ALA A 292 5.42 0.99 21.32
CA ALA A 292 4.73 2.03 22.07
C ALA A 292 3.22 1.72 22.17
N ALA A 293 2.58 1.33 21.06
CA ALA A 293 1.16 1.00 21.02
C ALA A 293 0.78 -0.21 21.92
N GLU A 294 1.64 -1.23 21.99
CA GLU A 294 1.43 -2.38 22.88
C GLU A 294 1.51 -2.01 24.37
N THR A 295 2.44 -1.12 24.71
CA THR A 295 2.62 -0.63 26.08
C THR A 295 1.40 0.17 26.55
N GLU A 296 0.85 1.03 25.70
CA GLU A 296 -0.37 1.80 26.03
C GLU A 296 -1.59 0.90 26.22
N THR A 297 -1.75 -0.12 25.37
CA THR A 297 -2.83 -1.09 25.48
C THR A 297 -2.77 -1.84 26.81
N THR A 298 -1.57 -2.22 27.26
CA THR A 298 -1.36 -2.94 28.53
C THR A 298 -1.63 -2.09 29.76
N LYS A 299 -1.43 -0.77 29.68
CA LYS A 299 -1.72 0.17 30.79
C LYS A 299 -3.21 0.53 30.92
N GLY A 300 -3.98 0.36 29.84
CA GLY A 300 -5.42 0.66 29.81
C GLY A 300 -6.34 -0.52 30.09
N ALA A 301 -5.79 -1.74 30.25
CA ALA A 301 -6.50 -2.97 30.62
C ALA A 301 -6.38 -3.24 32.13
#